data_AF-A0A850WWX1-F1
#
_entry.id   AF-A0A850WWX1-F1
#
_cell.length_a   1.000
_cell.length_b   1.000
_cell.length_c   1.000
_cell.angle_alpha   90.00
_cell.angle_beta   90.00
_cell.angle_gamma   90.00
#
_symmetry.space_group_name_H-M   'P 1'
#
loop_
_entity.id
_entity.type
_entity.pdbx_description
1 polymer ?
#
loop_
_entity_poly.entity_id
_entity_poly.type
_entity_poly.pdbx_seq_one_letter_code
_entity_poly.pdbx_strand_id
1 'polypeptide(L)'
;PGALLSPLEDALWCRTGSVSSQAVQPTWISSGSTVAQRRPLSFALDVYDSSWSSPLPQPMYSLGELINIEVSVSSDVHLPLKVFVEECVASTRAAPGSGYKVIADNG
;
A
#
# COMPACT_ATOMS: atom_id res chain seq x y z
N PRO A 1 -1.96 -4.35 54.53
CA PRO A 1 -1.93 -2.90 54.25
C PRO A 1 -0.51 -2.32 54.49
N GLY A 2 0.07 -1.67 53.48
CA GLY A 2 1.40 -1.02 53.50
C GLY A 2 2.48 -1.86 52.79
N ALA A 3 2.64 -1.80 51.46
CA ALA A 3 3.35 -0.79 50.65
C ALA A 3 4.89 -0.92 50.73
N LEU A 4 5.51 -1.47 49.67
CA LEU A 4 6.46 -0.79 48.73
C LEU A 4 7.90 -0.68 49.30
N LEU A 5 9.00 -1.13 48.68
CA LEU A 5 9.38 -1.31 47.28
C LEU A 5 10.43 -2.44 47.17
N SER A 6 10.36 -3.25 46.12
CA SER A 6 11.48 -4.09 45.65
C SER A 6 12.49 -3.22 44.89
N PRO A 7 13.79 -3.20 45.26
CA PRO A 7 14.79 -2.51 44.46
C PRO A 7 15.21 -3.38 43.28
N LEU A 8 15.29 -2.74 42.11
CA LEU A 8 15.83 -3.23 40.85
C LEU A 8 17.19 -3.91 41.03
N GLU A 9 17.34 -5.07 40.39
CA GLU A 9 18.64 -5.66 40.07
C GLU A 9 19.28 -4.86 38.95
N ASP A 10 20.38 -4.15 39.23
CA ASP A 10 21.30 -3.66 38.20
C ASP A 10 22.74 -3.93 38.65
N ALA A 11 23.18 -5.17 38.49
CA ALA A 11 24.60 -5.52 38.63
C ALA A 11 25.35 -5.08 37.37
N LEU A 12 26.05 -3.95 37.45
CA LEU A 12 26.99 -3.49 36.43
C LEU A 12 28.23 -4.41 36.41
N TRP A 13 28.38 -5.22 35.36
CA TRP A 13 29.61 -5.98 35.11
C TRP A 13 30.56 -5.20 34.19
N CYS A 14 31.69 -4.75 34.71
CA CYS A 14 32.75 -4.19 33.87
C CYS A 14 33.47 -5.33 33.13
N ARG A 15 33.41 -5.34 31.79
CA ARG A 15 34.19 -6.27 30.95
C ARG A 15 35.68 -5.91 31.03
N THR A 16 36.47 -6.71 31.74
CA THR A 16 37.93 -6.71 31.63
C THR A 16 38.36 -7.62 30.48
N GLY A 17 38.59 -7.04 29.30
CA GLY A 17 39.17 -7.77 28.18
C GLY A 17 39.36 -6.89 26.96
N SER A 18 40.61 -6.60 26.61
CA SER A 18 40.97 -5.95 25.36
C SER A 18 40.86 -6.97 24.23
N VAL A 19 39.93 -6.76 23.29
CA VAL A 19 39.83 -7.57 22.07
C VAL A 19 40.38 -6.71 20.93
N SER A 20 41.56 -7.04 20.40
CA SER A 20 42.06 -6.41 19.18
C SER A 20 41.35 -7.01 17.97
N SER A 21 40.72 -6.20 17.12
CA SER A 21 40.21 -6.65 15.83
C SER A 21 41.31 -6.59 14.77
N GLN A 22 41.79 -7.75 14.34
CA GLN A 22 42.40 -7.86 13.01
C GLN A 22 41.22 -7.98 12.03
N ALA A 23 41.14 -7.07 11.05
CA ALA A 23 40.03 -7.02 10.11
C ALA A 23 40.03 -8.26 9.21
N VAL A 24 39.07 -9.17 9.42
CA VAL A 24 38.77 -10.22 8.45
C VAL A 24 37.95 -9.58 7.34
N GLN A 25 38.53 -9.48 6.14
CA GLN A 25 37.84 -9.01 4.95
C GLN A 25 36.77 -10.05 4.58
N PRO A 26 35.46 -9.74 4.63
CA PRO A 26 34.44 -10.72 4.29
C PRO A 26 34.52 -10.97 2.77
N THR A 27 34.78 -12.21 2.37
CA THR A 27 34.71 -12.67 0.97
C THR A 27 33.29 -12.95 0.52
N TRP A 28 32.30 -12.82 1.40
CA TRP A 28 30.90 -13.03 1.05
C TRP A 28 30.32 -11.76 0.44
N ILE A 29 30.10 -11.79 -0.87
CA ILE A 29 29.01 -11.01 -1.46
C ILE A 29 27.75 -11.52 -0.76
N SER A 30 27.15 -10.70 0.12
CA SER A 30 25.80 -10.99 0.53
C SER A 30 24.95 -10.89 -0.73
N SER A 31 24.46 -12.02 -1.22
CA SER A 31 23.21 -12.03 -1.98
C SER A 31 22.13 -11.62 -0.99
N GLY A 32 22.09 -10.33 -0.67
CA GLY A 32 20.94 -9.68 -0.09
C GLY A 32 19.85 -9.75 -1.14
N SER A 33 19.23 -10.92 -1.28
CA SER A 33 17.90 -10.99 -1.85
C SER A 33 17.04 -10.23 -0.87
N THR A 34 16.81 -8.95 -1.15
CA THR A 34 15.71 -8.22 -0.54
C THR A 34 14.49 -9.08 -0.84
N VAL A 35 13.99 -9.82 0.15
CA VAL A 35 12.64 -10.35 0.09
C VAL A 35 11.77 -9.11 0.05
N ALA A 36 11.44 -8.66 -1.16
CA ALA A 36 10.46 -7.63 -1.37
C ALA A 36 9.16 -8.26 -0.87
N GLN A 37 8.79 -7.95 0.37
CA GLN A 37 7.48 -8.30 0.89
C GLN A 37 6.47 -7.56 0.02
N ARG A 38 5.89 -8.26 -0.95
CA ARG A 38 4.91 -7.70 -1.87
C ARG A 38 3.66 -7.39 -1.05
N ARG A 39 3.54 -6.14 -0.61
CA ARG A 39 2.33 -5.64 0.02
C ARG A 39 1.32 -5.34 -1.09
N PRO A 40 0.17 -6.01 -1.14
CA PRO A 40 -0.83 -5.76 -2.16
C PRO A 40 -1.42 -4.34 -1.98
N LEU A 41 -1.63 -3.65 -3.09
CA LEU A 41 -2.43 -2.44 -3.13
C LEU A 41 -3.88 -2.85 -3.38
N SER A 42 -4.79 -2.27 -2.63
CA SER A 42 -6.23 -2.50 -2.77
C SER A 42 -6.83 -1.33 -3.51
N PHE A 43 -7.12 -1.53 -4.80
CA PHE A 43 -7.79 -0.55 -5.63
C PHE A 43 -9.31 -0.73 -5.55
N ALA A 44 -10.03 0.38 -5.54
CA ALA A 44 -11.49 0.39 -5.65
C ALA A 44 -11.93 1.36 -6.74
N LEU A 45 -13.05 1.02 -7.36
CA LEU A 45 -13.73 1.82 -8.36
C LEU A 45 -15.18 1.97 -7.92
N ASP A 46 -15.56 3.18 -7.54
CA ASP A 46 -16.87 3.47 -6.97
C ASP A 46 -17.57 4.54 -7.79
N VAL A 47 -18.88 4.38 -7.97
CA VAL A 47 -19.71 5.37 -8.67
C VAL A 47 -20.28 6.31 -7.62
N TYR A 48 -20.16 7.63 -7.83
CA TYR A 48 -20.56 8.66 -6.88
C TYR A 48 -21.76 9.48 -7.34
N ASP A 49 -22.41 10.14 -6.38
CA ASP A 49 -23.46 11.11 -6.67
C ASP A 49 -22.91 12.36 -7.38
N SER A 50 -23.82 13.20 -7.91
CA SER A 50 -23.45 14.42 -8.63
C SER A 50 -22.66 15.42 -7.79
N SER A 51 -22.73 15.32 -6.46
CA SER A 51 -22.04 16.18 -5.51
C SER A 51 -20.69 15.65 -5.04
N TRP A 52 -20.30 14.44 -5.47
CA TRP A 52 -19.11 13.72 -5.00
C TRP A 52 -19.09 13.45 -3.48
N SER A 53 -20.26 13.44 -2.83
CA SER A 53 -20.35 13.30 -1.38
C SER A 53 -20.44 11.85 -0.93
N SER A 54 -21.08 10.99 -1.74
CA SER A 54 -21.30 9.60 -1.37
C SER A 54 -21.34 8.65 -2.58
N PRO A 55 -20.95 7.37 -2.39
CA PRO A 55 -21.08 6.35 -3.42
C PRO A 55 -22.55 5.95 -3.62
N LEU A 56 -22.92 5.65 -4.87
CA LEU A 56 -24.22 5.12 -5.25
C LEU A 56 -24.27 3.60 -5.07
N PRO A 57 -25.16 3.06 -4.22
CA PRO A 57 -25.25 1.62 -4.01
C PRO A 57 -25.81 0.86 -5.23
N GLN A 58 -26.67 1.49 -6.03
CA GLN A 58 -27.25 0.92 -7.25
C GLN A 58 -27.36 2.00 -8.33
N PRO A 59 -26.28 2.24 -9.10
CA PRO A 59 -26.28 3.29 -10.11
C PRO A 59 -27.20 2.95 -11.30
N MET A 60 -28.10 3.86 -11.62
CA MET A 60 -28.95 3.83 -12.81
C MET A 60 -28.82 5.15 -13.56
N TYR A 61 -28.69 5.07 -14.88
CA TYR A 61 -28.45 6.25 -15.73
C TYR A 61 -29.35 6.27 -16.96
N SER A 62 -29.76 7.48 -17.32
CA SER A 62 -30.41 7.81 -18.59
C SER A 62 -29.40 8.38 -19.58
N LEU A 63 -29.74 8.30 -20.87
CA LEU A 63 -28.90 8.89 -21.91
C LEU A 63 -28.79 10.41 -21.70
N GLY A 64 -27.55 10.92 -21.71
CA GLY A 64 -27.24 12.33 -21.48
C GLY A 64 -26.88 12.66 -20.03
N GLU A 65 -26.99 11.72 -19.10
CA GLU A 65 -26.51 11.89 -17.74
C GLU A 65 -24.99 11.66 -17.63
N LEU A 66 -24.38 12.33 -16.66
CA LEU A 66 -22.97 12.16 -16.32
C LEU A 66 -22.82 11.06 -15.27
N ILE A 67 -21.78 10.23 -15.44
CA ILE A 67 -21.40 9.20 -14.48
C ILE A 67 -20.15 9.69 -13.75
N ASN A 68 -20.25 9.88 -12.44
CA ASN A 68 -19.10 10.23 -11.61
C ASN A 68 -18.47 8.94 -11.10
N ILE A 69 -17.21 8.71 -11.46
CA ILE A 69 -16.45 7.51 -11.08
C ILE A 69 -15.24 7.94 -10.29
N GLU A 70 -15.11 7.45 -9.06
CA GLU A 70 -13.93 7.61 -8.22
C GLU A 70 -13.03 6.37 -8.34
N VAL A 71 -11.72 6.61 -8.41
CA VAL A 71 -10.70 5.56 -8.29
C VAL A 71 -9.91 5.82 -7.02
N SER A 72 -9.87 4.85 -6.12
CA SER A 72 -9.13 4.96 -4.86
C SER A 72 -8.13 3.81 -4.70
N VAL A 73 -7.10 4.04 -3.89
CA VAL A 73 -6.12 3.03 -3.49
C VAL A 73 -5.96 3.07 -1.98
N SER A 74 -6.06 1.90 -1.36
CA SER A 74 -5.72 1.69 0.04
C SER A 74 -4.47 0.81 0.13
N SER A 75 -3.60 1.16 1.08
CA SER A 75 -2.36 0.42 1.31
C SER A 75 -1.94 0.53 2.77
N ASP A 76 -1.35 -0.53 3.31
CA ASP A 76 -0.71 -0.52 4.64
C ASP A 76 0.68 0.14 4.60
N VAL A 77 0.88 1.09 3.69
CA VAL A 77 2.14 1.78 3.46
C VAL A 77 2.00 3.23 3.92
N HIS A 78 2.97 3.71 4.69
CA HIS A 78 3.00 5.09 5.20
C HIS A 78 3.46 6.13 4.16
N LEU A 79 3.60 5.73 2.88
CA LEU A 79 4.07 6.59 1.80
C LEU A 79 2.88 7.11 1.00
N PRO A 80 2.84 8.40 0.63
CA PRO A 80 1.80 8.93 -0.23
C PRO A 80 1.88 8.26 -1.60
N LEU A 81 0.73 7.76 -2.08
CA LEU A 81 0.58 7.14 -3.39
C LEU A 81 -0.21 8.06 -4.31
N LYS A 82 0.05 7.96 -5.62
CA LYS A 82 -0.74 8.60 -6.67
C LYS A 82 -1.27 7.54 -7.62
N VAL A 83 -2.56 7.60 -7.91
CA VAL A 83 -3.24 6.69 -8.83
C VAL A 83 -3.34 7.33 -10.21
N PHE A 84 -3.08 6.53 -11.25
CA PHE A 84 -3.27 6.88 -12.65
C PHE A 84 -4.14 5.82 -13.31
N VAL A 85 -4.98 6.23 -14.25
CA VAL A 85 -5.85 5.33 -15.03
C VAL A 85 -5.28 5.23 -16.43
N GLU A 86 -4.77 4.06 -16.80
CA GLU A 86 -4.15 3.85 -18.11
C GLU A 86 -5.18 3.61 -19.22
N GLU A 87 -6.22 2.82 -18.90
CA GLU A 87 -7.27 2.48 -19.84
C GLU A 87 -8.59 2.26 -19.08
N CYS A 88 -9.69 2.71 -19.66
CA CYS A 88 -11.04 2.45 -19.17
C CYS A 88 -11.90 2.01 -20.35
N VAL A 89 -12.47 0.80 -20.29
CA VAL A 89 -13.27 0.21 -21.36
C VAL A 89 -14.68 -0.09 -20.86
N ALA A 90 -15.67 0.56 -21.47
CA ALA A 90 -17.08 0.25 -21.27
C ALA A 90 -17.46 -0.97 -22.13
N SER A 91 -17.94 -2.04 -21.48
CA SER A 91 -18.39 -3.24 -22.16
C SER A 91 -19.65 -3.80 -21.53
N THR A 92 -20.51 -4.42 -22.33
CA THR A 92 -21.72 -5.12 -21.87
C THR A 92 -21.40 -6.45 -21.18
N ARG A 93 -20.15 -6.91 -21.28
CA ARG A 93 -19.65 -8.12 -20.61
C ARG A 93 -18.20 -7.92 -20.21
N ALA A 94 -17.81 -8.49 -19.07
CA ALA A 94 -16.40 -8.62 -18.69
C ALA A 94 -15.69 -9.62 -19.64
N ALA A 95 -15.39 -9.17 -20.86
CA ALA A 95 -14.61 -9.90 -21.85
C ALA A 95 -13.49 -8.99 -22.37
N PRO A 96 -12.24 -9.46 -22.42
CA PRO A 96 -11.14 -8.68 -22.95
C PRO A 96 -11.32 -8.44 -24.46
N GLY A 97 -11.05 -7.22 -24.92
CA GLY A 97 -10.93 -6.90 -26.35
C GLY A 97 -12.22 -6.49 -27.08
N SER A 98 -13.38 -6.48 -26.42
CA SER A 98 -14.61 -5.91 -26.99
C SER A 98 -15.19 -4.87 -26.03
N GLY A 99 -15.22 -3.61 -26.46
CA GLY A 99 -15.80 -2.53 -25.67
C GLY A 99 -15.42 -1.15 -26.22
N TYR A 100 -16.06 -0.13 -25.70
CA TYR A 100 -15.80 1.26 -26.03
C TYR A 100 -14.74 1.83 -25.08
N LYS A 101 -13.66 2.40 -25.61
CA LYS A 101 -12.60 3.01 -24.80
C LYS A 101 -13.02 4.41 -24.35
N VAL A 102 -13.18 4.58 -23.04
CA VAL A 102 -13.46 5.87 -22.38
C VAL A 102 -12.16 6.62 -22.09
N ILE A 103 -11.13 5.88 -21.62
CA ILE A 103 -9.76 6.36 -21.43
C ILE A 103 -8.86 5.38 -22.18
N ALA A 104 -7.86 5.87 -22.91
CA ALA A 104 -6.95 5.08 -23.73
C ALA A 104 -5.54 5.69 -23.71
N ASP A 105 -4.57 5.00 -24.30
CA ASP A 105 -3.22 5.55 -24.54
C ASP A 105 -2.47 6.05 -23.29
N ASN A 106 -2.73 5.44 -22.13
CA ASN A 106 -2.11 5.71 -20.82
C ASN A 106 -2.61 6.98 -20.11
N GLY A 107 -3.83 7.44 -20.38
CA GLY A 107 -4.51 8.51 -19.64
C GLY A 107 -5.08 9.58 -20.53
#